data_AF-A0AAW9EBN8-F1
#
_entry.id   AF-A0AAW9EBN8-F1
#
_cell.length_a   1.000
_cell.length_b   1.000
_cell.length_c   1.000
_cell.angle_alpha   90.00
_cell.angle_beta   90.00
_cell.angle_gamma   90.00
#
_symmetry.space_group_name_H-M   'P 1'
#
loop_
_entity.id
_entity.type
_entity.pdbx_description
1 polymer ?
#
loop_
_entity_poly.entity_id
_entity_poly.type
_entity_poly.pdbx_seq_one_letter_code
_entity_poly.pdbx_strand_id
1 'polypeptide(L)'
;PQAMGVHGITETELSNEPTWTQVAPALARLLSGRHLVIFNSSFDSRMLRQTASAFGDQLSWWQEQNCLCAMKLAADAFGSTNRHGTI
;
A
#
# COMPACT_ATOMS: atom_id res chain seq x y z
N PRO A 1 0.06 -18.24 7.05
CA PRO A 1 1.45 -18.73 7.24
C PRO A 1 2.50 -18.06 6.34
N GLN A 2 2.27 -17.92 5.03
CA GLN A 2 3.30 -17.40 4.11
C GLN A 2 3.68 -15.93 4.38
N ALA A 3 2.71 -15.05 4.66
CA ALA A 3 2.99 -13.64 4.96
C ALA A 3 3.80 -13.44 6.26
N MET A 4 3.50 -14.20 7.32
CA MET A 4 4.29 -14.20 8.56
C MET A 4 5.75 -14.62 8.29
N GLY A 5 5.98 -15.62 7.45
CA GLY A 5 7.34 -16.04 7.09
C GLY A 5 8.14 -15.01 6.30
N VAL A 6 7.46 -14.13 5.54
CA VAL A 6 8.10 -13.05 4.78
C VAL A 6 8.33 -11.81 5.65
N HIS A 7 7.36 -11.44 6.50
CA HIS A 7 7.37 -10.17 7.21
C HIS A 7 7.76 -10.27 8.69
N GLY A 8 7.73 -11.47 9.27
CA GLY A 8 8.03 -11.71 10.69
C GLY A 8 6.91 -11.30 11.66
N ILE A 9 5.80 -10.73 11.19
CA ILE A 9 4.68 -10.27 12.03
C ILE A 9 3.84 -11.48 12.47
N THR A 10 3.80 -11.72 13.78
CA THR A 10 3.05 -12.81 14.41
C THR A 10 1.58 -12.45 14.67
N GLU A 11 0.73 -13.46 14.85
CA GLU A 11 -0.68 -13.24 15.23
C GLU A 11 -0.78 -12.58 16.62
N THR A 12 0.12 -12.91 17.55
CA THR A 12 0.16 -12.33 18.89
C THR A 12 0.52 -10.85 18.87
N GLU A 13 1.39 -10.41 17.96
CA GLU A 13 1.66 -8.99 17.77
C GLU A 13 0.44 -8.24 17.23
N LEU A 14 -0.45 -8.91 16.46
CA LEU A 14 -1.65 -8.29 15.91
C LEU A 14 -2.85 -8.27 16.87
N SER A 15 -2.85 -9.09 17.93
CA SER A 15 -4.06 -9.28 18.77
C SER A 15 -4.62 -8.02 19.43
N ASN A 16 -3.78 -7.00 19.68
CA ASN A 16 -4.19 -5.75 20.32
C ASN A 16 -3.98 -4.51 19.43
N GLU A 17 -3.68 -4.72 18.14
CA GLU A 17 -3.43 -3.62 17.22
C GLU A 17 -4.73 -2.98 16.72
N PRO A 18 -4.68 -1.71 16.29
CA PRO A 18 -5.82 -1.02 15.72
C PRO A 18 -6.43 -1.76 14.52
N THR A 19 -7.75 -1.81 14.49
CA THR A 19 -8.51 -2.32 13.35
C THR A 19 -8.59 -1.29 12.22
N TRP A 20 -9.06 -1.72 11.04
CA TRP A 20 -9.24 -0.83 9.89
C TRP A 20 -10.07 0.42 10.22
N THR A 21 -11.17 0.26 10.96
CA THR A 21 -12.08 1.38 11.30
C THR A 21 -11.40 2.45 12.16
N GLN A 22 -10.37 2.07 12.93
CA GLN A 22 -9.58 2.99 13.75
C GLN A 22 -8.47 3.67 12.94
N VAL A 23 -7.91 2.99 11.93
CA VAL A 23 -6.76 3.47 11.13
C VAL A 23 -7.19 4.28 9.90
N ALA A 24 -8.28 3.89 9.23
CA ALA A 24 -8.72 4.50 7.98
C ALA A 24 -8.92 6.03 8.06
N PRO A 25 -9.49 6.60 9.14
CA PRO A 25 -9.62 8.06 9.25
C PRO A 25 -8.27 8.79 9.29
N ALA A 26 -7.24 8.17 9.90
CA ALA A 26 -5.89 8.74 9.93
C ALA A 26 -5.23 8.67 8.55
N LEU A 27 -5.38 7.55 7.84
CA LEU A 27 -4.90 7.40 6.46
C LEU A 27 -5.57 8.42 5.54
N ALA A 28 -6.90 8.58 5.63
CA ALA A 28 -7.65 9.55 4.83
C ALA A 28 -7.11 10.97 5.03
N ARG A 29 -6.86 11.40 6.28
CA ARG A 29 -6.28 12.72 6.58
C ARG A 29 -4.88 12.91 5.99
N LEU A 30 -4.07 11.86 5.99
CA LEU A 30 -2.69 11.92 5.51
C LEU A 30 -2.60 11.89 3.98
N LEU A 31 -3.51 11.18 3.31
CA LEU A 31 -3.35 10.79 1.91
C LEU A 31 -4.33 11.47 0.96
N SER A 32 -5.51 11.88 1.44
CA SER A 32 -6.56 12.42 0.57
C SER A 32 -6.10 13.70 -0.15
N GLY A 33 -6.34 13.75 -1.46
CA GLY A 33 -6.00 14.89 -2.33
C GLY A 33 -4.50 15.10 -2.58
N ARG A 34 -3.62 14.17 -2.15
CA ARG A 34 -2.17 14.28 -2.35
C ARG A 34 -1.68 13.39 -3.48
N HIS A 35 -0.60 13.80 -4.14
CA HIS A 35 0.18 12.90 -4.99
C HIS A 35 1.04 11.97 -4.14
N LEU A 36 0.91 10.68 -4.40
CA LEU A 36 1.57 9.62 -3.64
C LEU A 36 2.58 8.92 -4.54
N VAL A 37 3.81 8.78 -4.07
CA VAL A 37 4.84 7.98 -4.75
C VAL A 37 4.99 6.68 -3.97
N ILE A 38 4.63 5.57 -4.59
CA ILE A 38 4.56 4.25 -3.93
C ILE A 38 5.34 3.25 -4.77
N PHE A 39 6.17 2.44 -4.13
CA PHE A 39 6.86 1.34 -4.81
C PHE A 39 5.86 0.20 -5.05
N ASN A 40 5.66 -0.18 -6.32
CA ASN A 40 4.61 -1.13 -6.73
C ASN A 40 3.19 -0.68 -6.32
N SER A 41 2.81 0.56 -6.67
CA SER A 41 1.54 1.18 -6.24
C SER A 41 0.26 0.36 -6.51
N SER A 42 0.25 -0.49 -7.53
CA SER A 42 -0.87 -1.39 -7.83
C SER A 42 -1.09 -2.44 -6.74
N PHE A 43 -0.02 -2.90 -6.08
CA PHE A 43 -0.11 -3.82 -4.96
C PHE A 43 -0.79 -3.16 -3.76
N ASP A 44 -0.28 -2.02 -3.31
CA ASP A 44 -0.82 -1.29 -2.15
C ASP A 44 -2.25 -0.81 -2.38
N SER A 45 -2.55 -0.31 -3.58
CA SER A 45 -3.92 0.12 -3.93
C SER A 45 -4.91 -1.04 -3.81
N ARG A 46 -4.52 -2.23 -4.28
CA ARG A 46 -5.32 -3.45 -4.15
C ARG A 46 -5.46 -3.87 -2.68
N MET A 47 -4.38 -3.81 -1.90
CA MET A 47 -4.43 -4.13 -0.46
C MET A 47 -5.39 -3.21 0.30
N LEU A 48 -5.31 -1.89 0.09
CA LEU A 48 -6.23 -0.92 0.70
C LEU A 48 -7.70 -1.23 0.35
N ARG A 49 -7.99 -1.51 -0.93
CA ARG A 49 -9.36 -1.88 -1.35
C ARG A 49 -9.86 -3.17 -0.72
N GLN A 50 -9.02 -4.20 -0.67
CA GLN A 50 -9.40 -5.49 -0.08
C GLN A 50 -9.68 -5.34 1.42
N THR A 51 -8.83 -4.62 2.14
CA THR A 51 -9.04 -4.34 3.56
C THR A 51 -10.30 -3.49 3.76
N ALA A 52 -10.49 -2.40 3.02
CA ALA A 52 -11.67 -1.56 3.13
C ALA A 52 -12.97 -2.35 2.86
N SER A 53 -12.99 -3.15 1.80
CA SER A 53 -14.13 -4.01 1.46
C SER A 53 -14.48 -5.02 2.55
N ALA A 54 -13.48 -5.59 3.23
CA ALA A 54 -13.71 -6.53 4.34
C ALA A 54 -14.43 -5.87 5.54
N PHE A 55 -14.37 -4.55 5.64
CA PHE A 55 -15.03 -3.74 6.67
C PHE A 55 -16.22 -2.93 6.14
N GLY A 56 -16.64 -3.15 4.89
CA GLY A 56 -17.75 -2.41 4.26
C GLY A 56 -17.46 -0.93 3.96
N ASP A 57 -16.19 -0.53 3.99
CA ASP A 57 -15.74 0.81 3.67
C ASP A 57 -15.57 0.97 2.14
N GLN A 58 -16.20 2.00 1.57
CA GLN A 58 -16.14 2.31 0.14
C GLN A 58 -14.83 2.98 -0.28
N LEU A 59 -13.96 3.36 0.67
CA LEU A 59 -12.65 3.95 0.42
C LEU A 59 -12.71 5.20 -0.47
N SER A 60 -13.74 6.04 -0.31
CA SER A 60 -14.02 7.19 -1.20
C SER A 60 -12.93 8.27 -1.21
N TRP A 61 -12.05 8.26 -0.21
CA TRP A 61 -10.93 9.18 -0.08
C TRP A 61 -9.67 8.73 -0.84
N TRP A 62 -9.60 7.48 -1.30
CA TRP A 62 -8.47 6.95 -2.07
C TRP A 62 -8.67 7.20 -3.56
N GLN A 63 -7.64 7.75 -4.20
CA GLN A 63 -7.67 8.10 -5.62
C GLN A 63 -6.43 7.52 -6.30
N GLU A 64 -6.60 6.39 -7.00
CA GLU A 64 -5.51 5.72 -7.70
C GLU A 64 -4.83 6.60 -8.75
N GLN A 65 -5.58 7.51 -9.37
CA GLN A 65 -5.06 8.47 -10.32
C GLN A 65 -4.01 9.42 -9.72
N ASN A 66 -3.98 9.56 -8.39
CA ASN A 66 -2.98 10.37 -7.69
C ASN A 66 -1.72 9.59 -7.32
N CYS A 67 -1.65 8.29 -7.65
CA CYS A 67 -0.53 7.42 -7.30
C CYS A 67 0.45 7.27 -8.46
N LEU A 68 1.72 7.58 -8.21
CA LEU A 68 2.85 7.30 -9.09
C LEU A 68 3.59 6.05 -8.60
N CYS A 69 3.89 5.13 -9.52
CA CYS A 69 4.61 3.91 -9.19
C CYS A 69 6.12 4.13 -9.32
N ALA A 70 6.84 4.19 -8.19
CA ALA A 70 8.29 4.40 -8.18
C ALA A 70 9.05 3.32 -8.97
N MET A 71 8.57 2.07 -8.90
CA MET A 71 9.11 0.93 -9.66
C MET A 71 9.07 1.17 -11.17
N LYS A 72 7.92 1.63 -11.69
CA LYS A 72 7.75 1.93 -13.12
C LYS A 72 8.58 3.15 -13.53
N LEU A 73 8.54 4.23 -12.73
CA LEU A 73 9.35 5.42 -12.98
C LEU A 73 10.85 5.10 -13.05
N ALA A 74 11.34 4.23 -12.16
CA ALA A 74 12.73 3.81 -12.15
C ALA A 74 13.07 2.94 -13.38
N ALA A 75 12.19 2.00 -13.76
CA ALA A 75 12.36 1.20 -14.96
C ALA A 75 12.36 2.05 -16.23
N ASP A 76 11.50 3.07 -16.31
CA ASP A 76 11.42 4.01 -17.43
C ASP A 76 12.68 4.88 -17.52
N ALA A 77 13.22 5.33 -16.38
CA ALA A 77 14.38 6.23 -16.33
C ALA A 77 15.73 5.51 -16.49
N PHE A 78 15.86 4.28 -15.96
CA PHE A 78 17.15 3.59 -15.83
C PHE A 78 17.18 2.21 -16.50
N GLY A 79 16.07 1.74 -17.05
CA GLY A 79 15.88 0.36 -17.50
C GLY A 79 15.50 -0.58 -16.34
N SER A 80 14.76 -1.65 -16.66
CA SER A 80 14.32 -2.66 -15.70
C SER A 80 15.48 -3.44 -15.07
N THR A 81 16.62 -3.50 -15.74
CA THR A 81 17.88 -4.01 -15.20
C THR A 81 18.96 -2.98 -15.43
N ASN A 82 19.64 -2.56 -14.36
CA ASN A 82 20.70 -1.57 -14.41
C ASN A 82 21.82 -1.91 -13.40
N ARG A 83 22.82 -1.02 -13.28
CA ARG A 83 23.98 -1.24 -12.40
C ARG A 83 23.64 -1.40 -10.91
N HIS A 84 22.44 -1.03 -10.48
CA HIS A 84 21.97 -1.14 -9.10
C HIS A 84 21.12 -2.41 -8.86
N GLY A 85 20.79 -3.17 -9.91
CA GLY A 85 20.01 -4.40 -9.83
C GLY A 85 18.85 -4.44 -10.82
N THR A 86 17.91 -5.35 -10.57
CA THR A 86 16.67 -5.52 -11.33
C THR A 86 15.49 -4.99 -10.52
N ILE A 87 14.58 -4.30 -11.21
CA ILE A 87 13.34 -3.74 -10.67
C ILE A 87 12.15 -4.45 -11.29
#